data_AF-A0A6P7GR10-F1
#
_entry.id   AF-A0A6P7GR10-F1
#
_cell.length_a   1.000
_cell.length_b   1.000
_cell.length_c   1.000
_cell.angle_alpha   90.00
_cell.angle_beta   90.00
_cell.angle_gamma   90.00
#
_symmetry.space_group_name_H-M   'P 1'
#
loop_
_entity.id
_entity.type
_entity.pdbx_description
1 polymer ?
#
loop_
_entity_poly.entity_id
_entity_poly.type
_entity_poly.pdbx_seq_one_letter_code
_entity_poly.pdbx_strand_id
1 'polypeptide(L)'
;MDATGEYIDHYHPISHKYIKQYLIKDDKIDKNYGPFYDTISGWILGKRRINFDKNNGDIVIIRERDFEERRLGGTPGLYHLLFYANPNPEQYNDEDLQKYKTLLINTEINLDTLGRLKGSSGEKYHALIKPLFKPSDATMKKHAIRSQKELQHRTKTARSALV
;
A
#
# COMPACT_ATOMS: atom_id res chain seq x y z
N MET A 1 29.73 15.66 -11.33
CA MET A 1 28.58 14.86 -10.91
C MET A 1 28.42 13.75 -11.94
N ASP A 2 28.18 12.51 -11.53
CA ASP A 2 27.88 11.43 -12.49
C ASP A 2 26.42 11.51 -12.94
N ALA A 3 26.07 10.85 -14.04
CA ALA A 3 24.73 10.88 -14.63
C ALA A 3 23.64 10.38 -13.66
N THR A 4 24.00 9.54 -12.68
CA THR A 4 23.08 9.08 -11.63
C THR A 4 22.77 10.20 -10.64
N GLY A 5 23.77 10.98 -10.24
CA GLY A 5 23.58 12.17 -9.39
C GLY A 5 22.67 13.22 -10.05
N GLU A 6 22.93 13.56 -11.31
CA GLU A 6 22.12 14.53 -12.06
C GLU A 6 20.66 14.09 -12.21
N TYR A 7 20.41 12.80 -12.42
CA TYR A 7 19.04 12.25 -12.46
C TYR A 7 18.35 12.32 -11.09
N ILE A 8 19.07 12.03 -10.00
CA ILE A 8 18.50 12.04 -8.64
C ILE A 8 18.09 13.45 -8.21
N ASP A 9 18.84 14.48 -8.62
CA ASP A 9 18.58 15.88 -8.26
C ASP A 9 17.22 16.40 -8.78
N HIS A 10 16.60 15.70 -9.72
CA HIS A 10 15.25 16.01 -10.20
C HIS A 10 14.15 15.68 -9.18
N TYR A 11 14.47 14.90 -8.15
CA TYR A 11 13.53 14.45 -7.14
C TYR A 11 13.67 15.22 -5.82
N HIS A 12 12.65 15.16 -4.97
CA HIS A 12 12.74 15.72 -3.62
C HIS A 12 13.74 14.92 -2.75
N PRO A 13 14.54 15.56 -1.86
CA PRO A 13 15.58 14.88 -1.07
C PRO A 13 15.13 13.62 -0.31
N ILE A 14 13.87 13.58 0.15
CA ILE A 14 13.31 12.43 0.87
C ILE A 14 13.35 11.13 0.05
N SER A 15 13.26 11.24 -1.27
CA SER A 15 13.21 10.11 -2.20
C SER A 15 14.58 9.72 -2.74
N HIS A 16 15.58 10.60 -2.64
CA HIS A 16 16.92 10.43 -3.24
C HIS A 16 17.56 9.10 -2.86
N LYS A 17 17.57 8.78 -1.57
CA LYS A 17 18.15 7.52 -1.06
C LYS A 17 17.53 6.31 -1.75
N TYR A 18 16.20 6.27 -1.82
CA TYR A 18 15.45 5.13 -2.33
C TYR A 18 15.56 4.99 -3.84
N ILE A 19 15.46 6.11 -4.56
CA ILE A 19 15.64 6.14 -6.02
C ILE A 19 17.07 5.75 -6.39
N LYS A 20 18.07 6.27 -5.68
CA LYS A 20 19.47 5.87 -5.87
C LYS A 20 19.66 4.38 -5.71
N GLN A 21 19.12 3.80 -4.63
CA GLN A 21 19.20 2.37 -4.37
C GLN A 21 18.47 1.53 -5.43
N TYR A 22 17.32 2.01 -5.92
CA TYR A 22 16.64 1.40 -7.06
C TYR A 22 17.54 1.39 -8.31
N LEU A 23 18.17 2.52 -8.65
CA LEU A 23 19.01 2.66 -9.85
C LEU A 23 20.25 1.76 -9.82
N ILE A 24 20.90 1.64 -8.66
CA ILE A 24 22.05 0.72 -8.48
C ILE A 24 21.63 -0.74 -8.28
N LYS A 25 20.32 -1.03 -8.32
CA LYS A 25 19.73 -2.37 -8.17
C LYS A 25 20.12 -3.04 -6.85
N ASP A 26 20.10 -2.28 -5.76
CA ASP A 26 20.30 -2.76 -4.39
C ASP A 26 19.34 -3.93 -4.11
N ASP A 27 19.85 -5.00 -3.49
CA ASP A 27 19.11 -6.23 -3.24
C ASP A 27 17.95 -6.06 -2.25
N LYS A 28 17.99 -4.99 -1.45
CA LYS A 28 16.92 -4.62 -0.51
C LYS A 28 15.68 -4.09 -1.20
N ILE A 29 15.77 -3.70 -2.48
CA ILE A 29 14.65 -3.11 -3.22
C ILE A 29 13.59 -4.18 -3.53
N ASP A 30 12.32 -3.84 -3.25
CA ASP A 30 11.18 -4.71 -3.43
C ASP A 30 10.78 -4.81 -4.91
N LYS A 31 10.88 -6.02 -5.45
CA LYS A 31 10.47 -6.34 -6.82
C LYS A 31 9.01 -6.79 -6.93
N ASN A 32 8.35 -7.07 -5.82
CA ASN A 32 7.01 -7.68 -5.78
C ASN A 32 5.90 -6.68 -5.41
N TYR A 33 6.21 -5.76 -4.49
CA TYR A 33 5.29 -4.72 -4.00
C TYR A 33 5.89 -3.31 -4.00
N GLY A 34 7.08 -3.15 -4.58
CA GLY A 34 7.70 -1.86 -4.81
C GLY A 34 7.39 -1.29 -6.21
N PRO A 35 7.69 0.00 -6.41
CA PRO A 35 7.54 0.63 -7.70
C PRO A 35 8.68 0.20 -8.64
N PHE A 36 8.42 0.21 -9.93
CA PHE A 36 9.44 0.06 -10.96
C PHE A 36 9.37 1.22 -11.95
N TYR A 37 10.49 1.54 -12.58
CA TYR A 37 10.58 2.57 -13.60
C TYR A 37 10.46 1.96 -15.00
N ASP A 38 9.44 2.36 -15.72
CA ASP A 38 9.25 2.10 -17.15
C ASP A 38 9.77 3.29 -17.97
N THR A 39 10.53 3.03 -19.03
CA THR A 39 11.18 4.10 -19.81
C THR A 39 10.20 4.96 -20.59
N ILE A 40 8.99 4.46 -20.86
CA ILE A 40 7.95 5.17 -21.61
C ILE A 40 6.97 5.85 -20.65
N SER A 41 6.55 5.14 -19.61
CA SER A 41 5.44 5.51 -18.73
C SER A 41 5.90 6.17 -17.43
N GLY A 42 7.19 6.10 -17.10
CA GLY A 42 7.75 6.57 -15.84
C GLY A 42 7.56 5.57 -14.70
N TRP A 43 7.39 6.06 -13.48
CA TRP A 43 7.22 5.19 -12.31
C TRP A 43 5.86 4.50 -12.31
N ILE A 44 5.88 3.18 -12.13
CA ILE A 44 4.70 2.31 -12.10
C ILE A 44 4.66 1.58 -10.76
N LEU A 45 3.48 1.53 -10.16
CA LEU A 45 3.19 0.70 -9.00
C LEU A 45 1.90 -0.07 -9.30
N GLY A 46 1.98 -1.40 -9.30
CA GLY A 46 0.85 -2.26 -9.66
C GLY A 46 0.33 -1.94 -11.06
N LYS A 47 -0.94 -1.54 -11.14
CA LYS A 47 -1.61 -1.18 -12.41
C LYS A 47 -1.67 0.34 -12.65
N ARG A 48 -0.96 1.14 -11.87
CA ARG A 48 -1.07 2.61 -11.92
C ARG A 48 0.30 3.25 -12.11
N ARG A 49 0.28 4.37 -12.83
CA ARG A 49 1.39 5.32 -12.85
C ARG A 49 1.40 6.09 -11.54
N ILE A 50 2.59 6.28 -11.00
CA ILE A 50 2.82 7.13 -9.84
C ILE A 50 3.89 8.17 -10.17
N ASN A 51 3.96 9.21 -9.37
CA ASN A 51 5.04 10.18 -9.42
C ASN A 51 5.48 10.57 -8.02
N PHE A 52 6.72 11.03 -7.91
CA PHE A 52 7.27 11.58 -6.68
C PHE A 52 7.40 13.10 -6.87
N ASP A 53 6.57 13.87 -6.17
CA ASP A 53 6.54 15.32 -6.32
C ASP A 53 7.90 15.92 -5.94
N LYS A 54 8.48 16.70 -6.85
CA LYS A 54 9.83 17.27 -6.65
C LYS A 54 9.89 18.34 -5.56
N ASN A 55 8.77 18.99 -5.26
CA ASN A 55 8.73 20.14 -4.35
C ASN A 55 8.55 19.71 -2.89
N ASN A 56 7.75 18.67 -2.64
CA ASN A 56 7.43 18.24 -1.28
C ASN A 56 7.66 16.74 -1.03
N GLY A 57 7.97 15.95 -2.07
CA GLY A 57 8.21 14.52 -1.95
C GLY A 57 6.94 13.68 -1.83
N ASP A 58 5.76 14.25 -2.02
CA ASP A 58 4.50 13.51 -1.99
C ASP A 58 4.44 12.45 -3.08
N ILE A 59 3.75 11.36 -2.77
CA ILE A 59 3.50 10.29 -3.73
C ILE A 59 2.17 10.58 -4.41
N VAL A 60 2.22 10.81 -5.72
CA VAL A 60 1.07 11.14 -6.55
C VAL A 60 0.66 9.90 -7.32
N ILE A 61 -0.58 9.44 -7.15
CA ILE A 61 -1.17 8.36 -7.93
C ILE A 61 -1.95 8.97 -9.09
N ILE A 62 -1.51 8.68 -10.31
CA ILE A 62 -2.11 9.25 -11.53
C ILE A 62 -3.30 8.37 -11.94
N ARG A 63 -4.50 8.96 -11.98
CA ARG A 63 -5.73 8.29 -12.44
C ARG A 63 -6.16 8.88 -13.78
N GLU A 64 -5.98 8.11 -14.84
CA GLU A 64 -6.20 8.58 -16.22
C GLU A 64 -7.67 8.90 -16.56
N ARG A 65 -8.63 8.33 -15.84
CA ARG A 65 -10.05 8.42 -16.20
C ARG A 65 -10.82 9.57 -15.56
N ASP A 66 -10.38 10.04 -14.41
CA ASP A 66 -11.21 10.91 -13.56
C ASP A 66 -10.59 12.30 -13.33
N PHE A 67 -9.41 12.59 -13.92
CA PHE A 67 -8.59 13.79 -13.67
C PHE A 67 -8.26 14.06 -12.18
N GLU A 68 -8.61 13.15 -11.27
CA GLU A 68 -8.30 13.23 -9.85
C GLU A 68 -6.94 12.57 -9.55
N GLU A 69 -5.99 13.38 -9.09
CA GLU A 69 -4.77 12.88 -8.48
C GLU A 69 -5.02 12.53 -7.02
N ARG A 70 -4.69 11.30 -6.62
CA ARG A 70 -4.60 10.99 -5.20
C ARG A 70 -3.18 11.26 -4.72
N ARG A 71 -3.03 12.21 -3.81
CA ARG A 71 -1.76 12.55 -3.17
C ARG A 71 -1.68 11.99 -1.77
N LEU A 72 -0.50 11.48 -1.43
CA LEU A 72 -0.17 11.00 -0.10
C LEU A 72 1.10 11.70 0.35
N GLY A 73 1.01 12.32 1.54
CA GLY A 73 2.13 13.03 2.16
C GLY A 73 3.37 12.17 2.23
N GLY A 74 4.46 12.60 1.59
CA GLY A 74 5.73 11.89 1.57
C GLY A 74 6.40 11.88 2.94
N THR A 75 6.68 10.70 3.49
CA THR A 75 7.41 10.54 4.76
C THR A 75 8.55 9.54 4.59
N PRO A 76 9.63 9.61 5.39
CA PRO A 76 10.73 8.65 5.28
C PRO A 76 10.25 7.21 5.48
N GLY A 77 9.31 6.99 6.42
CA GLY A 77 8.72 5.68 6.68
C GLY A 77 7.83 5.16 5.56
N LEU A 78 7.06 6.02 4.89
CA LEU A 78 6.27 5.62 3.73
C LEU A 78 7.17 5.22 2.55
N TYR A 79 8.24 5.96 2.28
CA TYR A 79 9.21 5.56 1.25
C TYR A 79 9.93 4.26 1.61
N HIS A 80 10.27 4.06 2.89
CA HIS A 80 10.88 2.81 3.38
C HIS A 80 9.96 1.61 3.16
N LEU A 81 8.68 1.74 3.50
CA LEU A 81 7.64 0.75 3.22
C LEU A 81 7.43 0.52 1.72
N LEU A 82 7.51 1.58 0.91
CA LEU A 82 7.28 1.50 -0.53
C LEU A 82 8.41 0.77 -1.25
N PHE A 83 9.67 1.13 -0.98
CA PHE A 83 10.81 0.66 -1.78
C PHE A 83 11.47 -0.62 -1.28
N TYR A 84 11.42 -0.96 0.01
CA TYR A 84 12.18 -2.11 0.51
C TYR A 84 11.36 -3.40 0.61
N ALA A 85 12.00 -4.52 0.27
CA ALA A 85 11.43 -5.85 0.38
C ALA A 85 11.22 -6.22 1.85
N ASN A 86 12.17 -5.87 2.71
CA ASN A 86 12.12 -6.13 4.16
C ASN A 86 12.31 -4.82 4.93
N PRO A 87 11.26 -3.98 5.05
CA PRO A 87 11.37 -2.71 5.74
C PRO A 87 11.52 -2.92 7.25
N ASN A 88 12.56 -2.35 7.85
CA ASN A 88 12.74 -2.29 9.30
C ASN A 88 11.51 -1.64 10.00
N PRO A 89 10.84 -2.33 10.95
CA PRO A 89 9.71 -1.81 11.73
C PRO A 89 9.98 -0.53 12.51
N GLU A 90 11.22 -0.23 12.87
CA GLU A 90 11.58 1.00 13.61
C GLU A 90 11.61 2.25 12.72
N GLN A 91 11.50 2.09 11.40
CA GLN A 91 11.64 3.18 10.42
C GLN A 91 10.30 3.68 9.89
N TYR A 92 9.18 3.14 10.34
CA TYR A 92 7.84 3.58 9.96
C TYR A 92 6.88 3.51 11.16
N ASN A 93 5.77 4.23 11.07
CA ASN A 93 4.74 4.23 12.10
C ASN A 93 3.36 3.81 11.54
N ASP A 94 2.33 3.84 12.38
CA ASP A 94 0.97 3.45 12.01
C ASP A 94 0.37 4.36 10.92
N GLU A 95 0.71 5.65 10.89
CA GLU A 95 0.25 6.57 9.86
C GLU A 95 0.85 6.20 8.50
N ASP A 96 2.14 5.88 8.47
CA ASP A 96 2.83 5.39 7.27
C ASP A 96 2.20 4.09 6.77
N LEU A 97 1.83 3.17 7.69
CA LEU A 97 1.12 1.94 7.34
C LEU A 97 -0.26 2.20 6.73
N GLN A 98 -1.02 3.17 7.22
CA GLN A 98 -2.32 3.54 6.63
C GLN A 98 -2.15 4.18 5.25
N LYS A 99 -1.16 5.05 5.08
CA LYS A 99 -0.80 5.63 3.77
C LYS A 99 -0.35 4.53 2.80
N TYR A 100 0.48 3.58 3.25
CA TYR A 100 0.93 2.45 2.45
C TYR A 100 -0.24 1.54 2.06
N LYS A 101 -1.14 1.22 2.99
CA LYS A 101 -2.38 0.48 2.67
C LYS A 101 -3.22 1.21 1.62
N THR A 102 -3.29 2.54 1.70
CA THR A 102 -3.98 3.36 0.70
C THR A 102 -3.29 3.24 -0.67
N LEU A 103 -1.96 3.30 -0.75
CA LEU A 103 -1.22 3.04 -2.00
C LEU A 103 -1.57 1.66 -2.57
N LEU A 104 -1.49 0.61 -1.77
CA LEU A 104 -1.78 -0.76 -2.20
C LEU A 104 -3.18 -0.86 -2.84
N ILE A 105 -4.20 -0.32 -2.16
CA ILE A 105 -5.59 -0.33 -2.66
C ILE A 105 -5.73 0.45 -3.97
N ASN A 106 -5.15 1.65 -4.05
CA ASN A 106 -5.34 2.52 -5.20
C ASN A 106 -4.55 2.05 -6.43
N THR A 107 -3.49 1.28 -6.22
CA THR A 107 -2.64 0.74 -7.29
C THR A 107 -2.93 -0.70 -7.65
N GLU A 108 -3.73 -1.39 -6.85
CA GLU A 108 -4.10 -2.80 -7.00
C GLU A 108 -2.89 -3.74 -7.07
N ILE A 109 -1.70 -3.31 -6.64
CA ILE A 109 -0.49 -4.13 -6.69
C ILE A 109 -0.62 -5.41 -5.85
N ASN A 110 -1.44 -5.37 -4.81
CA ASN A 110 -1.71 -6.49 -3.93
C ASN A 110 -2.83 -7.42 -4.42
N LEU A 111 -3.44 -7.16 -5.58
CA LEU A 111 -4.57 -7.95 -6.08
C LEU A 111 -4.17 -8.88 -7.24
N ASP A 112 -4.84 -10.01 -7.35
CA ASP A 112 -4.79 -10.90 -8.51
C ASP A 112 -5.72 -10.42 -9.64
N THR A 113 -5.77 -11.16 -10.74
CA THR A 113 -6.64 -10.86 -11.90
C THR A 113 -8.14 -10.90 -11.57
N LEU A 114 -8.52 -11.56 -10.48
CA LEU A 114 -9.89 -11.65 -9.98
C LEU A 114 -10.19 -10.62 -8.88
N GLY A 115 -9.25 -9.71 -8.58
CA GLY A 115 -9.40 -8.68 -7.56
C GLY A 115 -9.26 -9.19 -6.11
N ARG A 116 -8.73 -10.40 -5.91
CA ARG A 116 -8.50 -10.99 -4.59
C ARG A 116 -7.09 -10.65 -4.12
N LEU A 117 -6.88 -10.58 -2.80
CA LEU A 117 -5.54 -10.37 -2.25
C LEU A 117 -4.60 -11.49 -2.72
N LYS A 118 -3.57 -11.14 -3.51
CA LYS A 118 -2.59 -12.09 -4.03
C LYS A 118 -1.80 -12.70 -2.86
N GLY A 119 -1.71 -14.02 -2.83
CA GLY A 119 -0.83 -14.72 -1.89
C GLY A 119 0.63 -14.57 -2.30
N SER A 120 1.54 -14.52 -1.34
CA SER A 120 2.99 -14.53 -1.58
C SER A 120 3.70 -15.17 -0.40
N SER A 121 4.82 -15.85 -0.66
CA SER A 121 5.71 -16.37 0.38
C SER A 121 6.67 -15.33 0.93
N GLY A 122 6.69 -14.12 0.37
CA GLY A 122 7.62 -13.06 0.77
C GLY A 122 7.35 -12.54 2.18
N GLU A 123 8.41 -12.19 2.90
CA GLU A 123 8.34 -11.71 4.29
C GLU A 123 7.46 -10.46 4.41
N LYS A 124 7.61 -9.47 3.52
CA LYS A 124 6.73 -8.29 3.44
C LYS A 124 5.25 -8.63 3.40
N TYR A 125 4.90 -9.68 2.65
CA TYR A 125 3.51 -10.08 2.54
C TYR A 125 2.99 -10.58 3.89
N HIS A 126 3.73 -11.47 4.55
CA HIS A 126 3.32 -12.06 5.81
C HIS A 126 3.32 -11.06 6.97
N ALA A 127 4.35 -10.23 7.06
CA ALA A 127 4.55 -9.29 8.16
C ALA A 127 3.70 -8.01 8.03
N LEU A 128 3.46 -7.53 6.81
CA LEU A 128 2.84 -6.22 6.59
C LEU A 128 1.55 -6.30 5.77
N ILE A 129 1.64 -6.78 4.53
CA ILE A 129 0.52 -6.66 3.59
C ILE A 129 -0.68 -7.48 4.05
N LYS A 130 -0.49 -8.76 4.36
CA LYS A 130 -1.59 -9.64 4.79
C LYS A 130 -2.28 -9.11 6.06
N PRO A 131 -1.56 -8.70 7.13
CA PRO A 131 -2.18 -8.06 8.29
C PRO A 131 -2.98 -6.79 7.97
N LEU A 132 -2.52 -5.93 7.06
CA LEU A 132 -3.23 -4.69 6.69
C LEU A 132 -4.61 -4.93 6.10
N PHE A 133 -4.85 -6.09 5.50
CA PHE A 133 -6.14 -6.47 4.89
C PHE A 133 -6.96 -7.47 5.71
N LYS A 134 -6.46 -7.91 6.87
CA LYS A 134 -7.28 -8.68 7.80
C LYS A 134 -8.27 -7.75 8.51
N PRO A 135 -9.51 -8.19 8.76
CA PRO A 135 -10.41 -7.50 9.68
C PRO A 135 -9.72 -7.36 11.04
N SER A 136 -9.68 -6.16 11.60
CA SER A 136 -9.16 -5.98 12.95
C SER A 136 -10.02 -6.72 13.99
N ASP A 137 -9.44 -7.08 15.14
CA ASP A 137 -10.17 -7.75 16.22
C ASP A 137 -11.41 -6.95 16.67
N ALA A 138 -11.35 -5.62 16.62
CA ALA A 138 -12.49 -4.75 16.88
C ALA A 138 -13.60 -4.91 15.83
N THR A 139 -13.23 -5.04 14.56
CA THR A 139 -14.15 -5.29 13.45
C THR A 139 -14.78 -6.68 13.56
N MET A 140 -13.98 -7.69 13.93
CA MET A 140 -14.48 -9.04 14.19
C MET A 140 -15.45 -9.09 15.37
N LYS A 141 -15.14 -8.41 16.48
CA LYS A 141 -16.04 -8.30 17.65
C LYS A 141 -17.37 -7.64 17.27
N LYS A 142 -17.34 -6.55 16.49
CA LYS A 142 -18.57 -5.89 15.99
C LYS A 142 -19.43 -6.82 15.13
N HIS A 143 -18.79 -7.57 14.22
CA HIS A 143 -19.50 -8.57 13.41
C HIS A 143 -20.11 -9.68 14.27
N ALA A 144 -19.37 -10.22 15.24
CA ALA A 144 -19.86 -11.24 16.15
C ALA A 144 -21.09 -10.75 16.96
N ILE A 145 -21.03 -9.52 17.49
CA ILE A 145 -22.15 -8.91 18.22
C ILE A 145 -23.38 -8.74 17.32
N ARG A 146 -23.19 -8.29 16.07
CA ARG A 146 -24.28 -8.14 15.10
C ARG A 146 -24.93 -9.49 14.76
N SER A 147 -24.12 -10.50 14.48
CA SER A 147 -24.61 -11.86 14.18
C SER A 147 -25.36 -12.47 15.37
N GLN A 148 -24.91 -12.24 16.61
CA GLN A 148 -25.63 -12.67 17.81
C GLN A 148 -27.00 -11.99 17.94
N LYS A 149 -27.09 -10.68 17.70
CA LYS A 149 -28.36 -9.95 17.73
C LYS A 149 -29.34 -10.43 16.65
N GLU A 150 -28.86 -10.69 15.44
CA GLU A 150 -29.69 -11.23 14.35
C GLU A 150 -30.22 -12.64 14.67
N LEU A 151 -29.40 -13.49 15.29
CA LEU A 151 -29.82 -14.84 15.72
C LEU A 151 -30.87 -14.77 16.85
N GLN A 152 -30.69 -13.88 17.82
CA GLN A 152 -31.65 -13.65 18.90
C GLN A 152 -33.00 -13.11 18.38
N HIS A 153 -32.97 -12.21 17.39
CA HIS A 153 -34.18 -11.71 16.75
C HIS A 153 -34.94 -12.83 16.02
N ARG A 154 -34.24 -13.63 15.20
CA ARG A 154 -34.86 -14.73 14.43
C ARG A 154 -35.47 -15.80 15.32
N THR A 155 -34.81 -16.16 16.42
CA THR A 155 -35.33 -17.15 17.39
C THR A 155 -36.54 -16.64 18.15
N LYS A 156 -36.59 -15.34 18.48
CA LYS A 156 -37.76 -14.72 19.11
C LYS A 156 -38.96 -14.66 18.15
N THR A 157 -38.74 -14.27 16.89
CA THR A 157 -39.78 -14.26 15.86
C THR A 157 -40.33 -15.67 15.57
N ALA A 158 -39.46 -16.68 15.48
CA ALA A 158 -39.87 -18.07 15.25
C ALA A 158 -40.70 -18.64 16.41
N ARG A 159 -40.38 -18.30 17.67
CA ARG A 159 -41.18 -18.69 18.84
C ARG A 159 -42.56 -18.04 18.87
N SER A 160 -42.69 -16.80 18.43
CA SER A 160 -43.98 -16.09 18.37
C SER A 160 -44.91 -16.58 17.25
N ALA A 161 -44.41 -17.32 16.26
CA ALA A 161 -45.21 -17.86 15.16
C ALA A 161 -45.76 -19.28 15.44
N LEU A 162 -45.43 -19.87 16.59
CA LEU A 162 -45.83 -21.23 17.01
C LEU A 162 -46.89 -21.23 18.13
N VAL A 163 -47.44 -20.07 18.48
CA VAL A 163 -48.52 -19.85 19.47
C VAL A 163 -49.71 -19.24 18.74
#